data_AF-A0A7W0YIG2-F1
#
_entry.id   AF-A0A7W0YIG2-F1
#
_cell.length_a   1.000
_cell.length_b   1.000
_cell.length_c   1.000
_cell.angle_alpha   90.00
_cell.angle_beta   90.00
_cell.angle_gamma   90.00
#
_symmetry.space_group_name_H-M   'P 1'
#
loop_
_entity.id
_entity.type
_entity.pdbx_description
1 polymer ?
#
loop_
_entity_poly.entity_id
_entity_poly.type
_entity_poly.pdbx_seq_one_letter_code
_entity_poly.pdbx_strand_id
1 'polypeptide(L)'
;MTDGNGAASEAVTLTIDGREVTVPKGMLIIRAAEQLGIEIPRFCDHPLLDPVAACRQCYVQVEGQRKLMTSCSTPVADGMAVQTQFTSADVADAQEAVLEFLLINHPLDCPVCDRGGECPLQDQALEYGPGESRYREAKRTYRKPLPLSPLVALDRERCVLCARCTRFCDQISGDRFIELFDRGAAEQVSIAPGEDFESPFSGNTIQICPVGALTARTYRFAARPFDLRSADTICPHCASGCNIRVDLRRGEVVRHLARDNRDVNDAWLCDKGRFAFSFADGPSRLSMPLLRERGLEPVSFGEALGAITSWARDARTAFLAGGRLSDEDAYALSKLARSAFATNDVDFRTAGTAHVPLEIEAAQAAGMPVTYHDVERAKTIVVAGLDAEQELPILHLRIRKAVHNGGARVVVVHPRRTRLWDVADHLLCRPGEEADVLGRLGAGGEDADGEGAAIREAREVIRNAGEDLVVLAGPRLADVPGAVAAAAALAADAGGRFGFLCRRANDRGALRAGLHPALLPGGRSILDDAARSQVEVAWGTLLPERPGRDTSAILEAAAAREIDLLFLVGVDPLDDFPDGALARRALENVPHKVVIDISSGPLAIYADAVLPAAPYLEKDGHYTDWEGRSQRL
;
A
#
# COMPACT_ATOMS: atom_id res chain seq x y z
N MET A 1 -7.84 8.46 16.64
CA MET A 1 -8.62 9.70 16.77
C MET A 1 -9.56 9.73 15.59
N THR A 2 -10.85 9.67 15.86
CA THR A 2 -11.93 9.80 14.87
C THR A 2 -12.11 11.28 14.57
N ASP A 3 -11.26 11.84 13.72
CA ASP A 3 -11.42 13.23 13.28
C ASP A 3 -12.32 13.27 12.05
N GLY A 4 -13.59 12.96 12.30
CA GLY A 4 -14.70 13.13 11.37
C GLY A 4 -15.75 14.00 12.02
N ASN A 5 -15.59 15.33 11.89
CA ASN A 5 -16.61 16.35 11.61
C ASN A 5 -16.05 17.72 12.02
N GLY A 6 -16.10 18.71 11.13
CA GLY A 6 -15.66 20.10 11.35
C GLY A 6 -16.59 20.91 12.24
N ALA A 7 -17.20 20.31 13.26
CA ALA A 7 -17.73 21.00 14.42
C ALA A 7 -16.73 20.73 15.54
N ALA A 8 -16.17 21.78 16.16
CA ALA A 8 -15.30 21.62 17.33
C ALA A 8 -16.00 20.65 18.29
N SER A 9 -15.49 19.42 18.39
CA SER A 9 -16.07 18.40 19.26
C SER A 9 -16.05 19.00 20.64
N GLU A 10 -17.21 19.13 21.28
CA GLU A 10 -17.32 19.59 22.66
C GLU A 10 -16.26 18.86 23.47
N ALA A 11 -15.30 19.61 24.03
CA ALA A 11 -14.22 19.02 24.80
C ALA A 11 -14.74 18.74 26.21
N VAL A 12 -14.34 17.62 26.79
CA VAL A 12 -14.66 17.26 28.16
C VAL A 12 -13.38 17.12 28.96
N THR A 13 -13.42 17.57 30.21
CA THR A 13 -12.28 17.49 31.12
C THR A 13 -12.55 16.38 32.13
N LEU A 14 -11.56 15.50 32.32
CA LEU A 14 -11.63 14.39 33.25
C LEU A 14 -10.30 14.20 33.96
N THR A 15 -10.31 13.42 35.04
CA THR A 15 -9.11 13.11 35.82
C THR A 15 -8.81 11.62 35.74
N ILE A 16 -7.59 11.26 35.36
CA ILE A 16 -7.10 9.87 35.34
C ILE A 16 -5.88 9.80 36.28
N ASP A 17 -5.94 8.97 37.32
CA ASP A 17 -4.90 8.84 38.34
C ASP A 17 -4.47 10.20 38.96
N GLY A 18 -5.45 11.06 39.22
CA GLY A 18 -5.23 12.40 39.77
C GLY A 18 -4.67 13.43 38.76
N ARG A 19 -4.47 13.05 37.50
CA ARG A 19 -3.99 13.93 36.44
C ARG A 19 -5.14 14.35 35.53
N GLU A 20 -5.33 15.66 35.38
CA GLU A 20 -6.36 16.22 34.50
C GLU A 20 -5.98 16.08 33.02
N VAL A 21 -6.96 15.76 32.19
CA VAL A 21 -6.84 15.71 30.73
C VAL A 21 -8.11 16.24 30.10
N THR A 22 -7.97 16.98 29.00
CA THR A 22 -9.08 17.49 28.21
C THR A 22 -9.05 16.85 26.84
N VAL A 23 -10.14 16.16 26.47
CA VAL A 23 -10.21 15.37 25.23
C VAL A 23 -11.56 15.58 24.52
N PRO A 24 -11.66 15.27 23.22
CA PRO A 24 -12.95 15.23 22.52
C PRO A 24 -13.99 14.36 23.23
N LYS A 25 -15.23 14.87 23.37
CA LYS A 25 -16.37 14.09 23.83
C LYS A 25 -16.55 12.82 22.99
N GLY A 26 -16.84 11.71 23.66
CA GLY A 26 -16.99 10.40 23.01
C GLY A 26 -15.68 9.63 22.85
N MET A 27 -14.52 10.24 23.12
CA MET A 27 -13.26 9.49 23.22
C MET A 27 -13.35 8.42 24.30
N LEU A 28 -12.72 7.26 24.09
CA LEU A 28 -12.69 6.17 25.06
C LEU A 28 -11.67 6.45 26.15
N ILE A 29 -11.94 6.02 27.39
CA ILE A 29 -11.02 6.20 28.55
C ILE A 29 -9.60 5.75 28.20
N ILE A 30 -9.44 4.61 27.51
CA ILE A 30 -8.11 4.09 27.16
C ILE A 30 -7.30 5.04 26.27
N ARG A 31 -7.96 5.76 25.36
CA ARG A 31 -7.32 6.74 24.48
C ARG A 31 -7.00 8.04 25.21
N ALA A 32 -7.83 8.43 26.17
CA ALA A 32 -7.53 9.56 27.05
C ALA A 32 -6.32 9.28 27.95
N ALA A 33 -6.22 8.06 28.50
CA ALA A 33 -5.07 7.62 29.29
C ALA A 33 -3.76 7.63 28.48
N GLU A 34 -3.79 7.23 27.21
CA GLU A 34 -2.63 7.27 26.29
C GLU A 34 -2.08 8.69 26.11
N GLN A 35 -2.93 9.73 26.10
CA GLN A 35 -2.48 11.13 26.01
C GLN A 35 -1.70 11.59 27.25
N LEU A 36 -1.93 10.94 28.40
CA LEU A 36 -1.19 11.19 29.64
C LEU A 36 0.08 10.33 29.77
N GLY A 37 0.33 9.44 28.80
CA GLY A 37 1.37 8.43 28.88
C GLY A 37 1.07 7.31 29.88
N ILE A 38 -0.22 7.11 30.24
CA ILE A 38 -0.65 6.04 31.14
C ILE A 38 -1.03 4.83 30.28
N GLU A 39 -0.27 3.75 30.41
CA GLU A 39 -0.58 2.48 29.75
C GLU A 39 -1.56 1.64 30.57
N ILE A 40 -2.71 1.33 29.97
CA ILE A 40 -3.69 0.40 30.53
C ILE A 40 -3.53 -0.95 29.80
N PRO A 41 -3.28 -2.06 30.51
CA PRO A 41 -3.12 -3.40 29.93
C PRO A 41 -4.30 -3.84 29.04
N ARG A 42 -4.00 -4.56 27.94
CA ARG A 42 -4.99 -4.89 26.90
C ARG A 42 -4.56 -6.03 25.98
N PHE A 43 -5.56 -6.77 25.46
CA PHE A 43 -5.37 -7.77 24.41
C PHE A 43 -6.34 -7.64 23.24
N CYS A 44 -7.62 -7.31 23.45
CA CYS A 44 -8.59 -7.20 22.36
C CYS A 44 -8.65 -5.81 21.75
N ASP A 45 -8.38 -4.76 22.52
CA ASP A 45 -8.41 -3.37 22.03
C ASP A 45 -7.39 -3.15 20.90
N HIS A 46 -7.75 -2.44 19.84
CA HIS A 46 -6.85 -1.99 18.79
C HIS A 46 -7.36 -0.64 18.26
N PRO A 47 -6.51 0.38 18.05
CA PRO A 47 -6.96 1.74 17.69
C PRO A 47 -7.76 1.86 16.38
N LEU A 48 -7.68 0.84 15.53
CA LEU A 48 -8.35 0.77 14.23
C LEU A 48 -9.52 -0.20 14.17
N LEU A 49 -9.87 -0.87 15.26
CA LEU A 49 -11.00 -1.80 15.31
C LEU A 49 -12.05 -1.29 16.29
N ASP A 50 -13.31 -1.61 16.01
CA ASP A 50 -14.41 -1.23 16.89
C ASP A 50 -14.28 -1.92 18.26
N PRO A 51 -14.59 -1.23 19.38
CA PRO A 51 -14.52 -1.80 20.71
C PRO A 51 -15.35 -3.07 20.90
N VAL A 52 -14.77 -4.08 21.55
CA VAL A 52 -15.47 -5.35 21.88
C VAL A 52 -15.41 -5.71 23.37
N ALA A 53 -14.42 -5.17 24.11
CA ALA A 53 -14.19 -5.46 25.52
C ALA A 53 -14.12 -6.97 25.88
N ALA A 54 -13.69 -7.83 24.94
CA ALA A 54 -13.68 -9.28 25.10
C ALA A 54 -12.68 -9.77 26.17
N CYS A 55 -11.47 -9.20 26.20
CA CYS A 55 -10.39 -9.71 27.06
C CYS A 55 -10.50 -9.30 28.53
N ARG A 56 -11.25 -8.24 28.85
CA ARG A 56 -11.38 -7.66 30.20
C ARG A 56 -10.08 -7.19 30.89
N GLN A 57 -8.93 -7.30 30.24
CA GLN A 57 -7.64 -6.85 30.78
C GLN A 57 -7.57 -5.33 31.06
N CYS A 58 -8.40 -4.54 30.38
CA CYS A 58 -8.38 -3.07 30.47
C CYS A 58 -9.31 -2.51 31.56
N TYR A 59 -9.51 -3.24 32.65
CA TYR A 59 -10.36 -2.77 33.75
C TYR A 59 -9.80 -1.48 34.35
N VAL A 60 -10.71 -0.58 34.72
CA VAL A 60 -10.47 0.65 35.45
C VAL A 60 -11.59 0.88 36.46
N GLN A 61 -11.30 1.59 37.53
CA GLN A 61 -12.30 2.04 38.49
C GLN A 61 -12.75 3.44 38.08
N VAL A 62 -14.05 3.64 37.94
CA VAL A 62 -14.64 4.96 37.66
C VAL A 62 -15.43 5.38 38.89
N GLU A 63 -15.21 6.60 39.39
CA GLU A 63 -15.91 7.09 40.57
C GLU A 63 -17.43 7.10 40.34
N GLY A 64 -18.19 6.70 41.36
CA GLY A 64 -19.64 6.53 41.28
C GLY A 64 -20.12 5.22 40.61
N GLN A 65 -19.22 4.46 39.96
CA GLN A 65 -19.55 3.14 39.40
C GLN A 65 -19.28 2.03 40.42
N ARG A 66 -20.28 1.15 40.63
CA ARG A 66 -20.17 0.02 41.57
C ARG A 66 -19.30 -1.13 41.08
N LYS A 67 -19.08 -1.22 39.77
CA LYS A 67 -18.30 -2.29 39.13
C LYS A 67 -17.14 -1.65 38.38
N LEU A 68 -16.06 -2.42 38.25
CA LEU A 68 -14.97 -2.06 37.35
C LEU A 68 -15.50 -1.96 35.92
N MET A 69 -15.07 -0.91 35.23
CA MET A 69 -15.46 -0.60 33.87
C MET A 69 -14.34 -0.97 32.91
N THR A 70 -14.67 -1.28 31.66
CA THR A 70 -13.66 -1.53 30.63
C THR A 70 -13.30 -0.22 29.94
N SER A 71 -12.04 0.22 30.08
CA SER A 71 -11.58 1.49 29.51
C SER A 71 -11.63 1.55 27.98
N CYS A 72 -11.55 0.40 27.30
CA CYS A 72 -11.62 0.32 25.84
C CYS A 72 -13.03 0.46 25.25
N SER A 73 -14.10 0.44 26.07
CA SER A 73 -15.48 0.58 25.58
C SER A 73 -16.30 1.60 26.36
N THR A 74 -15.69 2.29 27.32
CA THR A 74 -16.34 3.32 28.12
C THR A 74 -15.92 4.70 27.58
N PRO A 75 -16.86 5.50 27.03
CA PRO A 75 -16.58 6.87 26.64
C PRO A 75 -16.31 7.75 27.86
N VAL A 76 -15.45 8.76 27.71
CA VAL A 76 -15.22 9.77 28.74
C VAL A 76 -16.44 10.69 28.89
N ALA A 77 -16.63 11.21 30.09
CA ALA A 77 -17.61 12.25 30.39
C ALA A 77 -16.94 13.38 31.19
N ASP A 78 -17.53 14.57 31.14
CA ASP A 78 -17.03 15.71 31.89
C ASP A 78 -17.07 15.46 33.42
N GLY A 79 -16.01 15.85 34.11
CA GLY A 79 -15.82 15.61 35.55
C GLY A 79 -15.61 14.14 35.93
N MET A 80 -15.45 13.23 34.96
CA MET A 80 -15.19 11.82 35.26
C MET A 80 -13.85 11.65 36.00
N ALA A 81 -13.84 10.85 37.07
CA ALA A 81 -12.63 10.46 37.78
C ALA A 81 -12.36 8.96 37.58
N VAL A 82 -11.20 8.64 37.03
CA VAL A 82 -10.78 7.29 36.68
C VAL A 82 -9.50 6.92 37.45
N GLN A 83 -9.48 5.73 38.02
CA GLN A 83 -8.31 5.13 38.66
C GLN A 83 -7.91 3.87 37.87
N THR A 84 -6.64 3.78 37.51
CA THR A 84 -6.04 2.64 36.81
C THR A 84 -5.41 1.66 37.81
N GLN A 85 -4.70 0.64 37.31
CA GLN A 85 -3.95 -0.31 38.14
C GLN A 85 -2.88 0.36 39.01
N PHE A 86 -2.44 1.58 38.66
CA PHE A 86 -1.43 2.30 39.43
C PHE A 86 -1.98 2.94 40.69
N THR A 87 -3.29 3.23 40.75
CA THR A 87 -3.91 3.95 41.88
C THR A 87 -5.06 3.21 42.54
N SER A 88 -5.53 2.09 41.97
CA SER A 88 -6.57 1.23 42.54
C SER A 88 -6.10 -0.22 42.66
N ALA A 89 -6.05 -0.71 43.91
CA ALA A 89 -5.71 -2.11 44.20
C ALA A 89 -6.74 -3.09 43.61
N ASP A 90 -8.03 -2.76 43.68
CA ASP A 90 -9.11 -3.58 43.10
C ASP A 90 -8.94 -3.76 41.58
N VAL A 91 -8.43 -2.71 40.88
CA VAL A 91 -8.12 -2.79 39.45
C VAL A 91 -6.92 -3.70 39.20
N ALA A 92 -5.83 -3.54 39.97
CA ALA A 92 -4.65 -4.39 39.85
C ALA A 92 -5.00 -5.88 40.08
N ASP A 93 -5.73 -6.19 41.15
CA ASP A 93 -6.19 -7.54 41.48
C ASP A 93 -7.07 -8.14 40.36
N ALA A 94 -7.97 -7.33 39.78
CA ALA A 94 -8.81 -7.77 38.68
C ALA A 94 -8.00 -8.07 37.40
N GLN A 95 -6.98 -7.28 37.09
CA GLN A 95 -6.11 -7.50 35.95
C GLN A 95 -5.22 -8.74 36.14
N GLU A 96 -4.71 -8.98 37.34
CA GLU A 96 -3.98 -10.20 37.69
C GLU A 96 -4.86 -11.45 37.53
N ALA A 97 -6.11 -11.39 38.03
CA ALA A 97 -7.06 -12.48 37.88
C ALA A 97 -7.41 -12.77 36.41
N VAL A 98 -7.56 -11.74 35.56
CA VAL A 98 -7.77 -11.92 34.12
C VAL A 98 -6.57 -12.62 33.48
N LEU A 99 -5.33 -12.22 33.81
CA LEU A 99 -4.13 -12.89 33.32
C LEU A 99 -4.10 -14.36 33.73
N GLU A 100 -4.47 -14.69 34.97
CA GLU A 100 -4.56 -16.08 35.39
C GLU A 100 -5.56 -16.86 34.50
N PHE A 101 -6.76 -16.34 34.25
CA PHE A 101 -7.75 -16.98 33.37
C PHE A 101 -7.24 -17.18 31.94
N LEU A 102 -6.51 -16.20 31.39
CA LEU A 102 -5.92 -16.32 30.06
C LEU A 102 -4.83 -17.40 30.02
N LEU A 103 -4.05 -17.53 31.11
CA LEU A 103 -2.96 -18.49 31.23
C LEU A 103 -3.39 -19.91 31.60
N ILE A 104 -4.62 -20.11 32.14
CA ILE A 104 -5.16 -21.44 32.50
C ILE A 104 -5.00 -22.43 31.34
N ASN A 105 -5.43 -22.05 30.13
CA ASN A 105 -5.39 -22.91 28.95
C ASN A 105 -4.29 -22.53 27.94
N HIS A 106 -3.48 -21.52 28.22
CA HIS A 106 -2.33 -21.17 27.38
C HIS A 106 -1.19 -22.18 27.62
N PRO A 107 -0.54 -22.71 26.56
CA PRO A 107 0.54 -23.67 26.70
C PRO A 107 1.85 -23.01 27.16
N LEU A 108 2.72 -23.78 27.82
CA LEU A 108 4.07 -23.35 28.20
C LEU A 108 5.06 -23.45 27.03
N ASP A 109 4.66 -22.88 25.90
CA ASP A 109 5.37 -22.94 24.63
C ASP A 109 6.35 -21.78 24.44
N CYS A 110 6.47 -20.84 25.40
CA CYS A 110 7.27 -19.62 25.24
C CYS A 110 8.68 -19.85 24.65
N PRO A 111 9.44 -20.90 25.04
CA PRO A 111 10.76 -21.14 24.45
C PRO A 111 10.73 -21.49 22.95
N VAL A 112 9.67 -22.18 22.50
CA VAL A 112 9.52 -22.62 21.11
C VAL A 112 8.66 -21.67 20.27
N CYS A 113 7.87 -20.79 20.89
CA CYS A 113 6.99 -19.83 20.24
C CYS A 113 7.76 -18.70 19.51
N ASP A 114 7.35 -18.36 18.28
CA ASP A 114 8.00 -17.31 17.49
C ASP A 114 7.76 -15.88 17.98
N ARG A 115 6.64 -15.68 18.68
CA ARG A 115 6.35 -14.41 19.35
C ARG A 115 7.12 -14.23 20.67
N GLY A 116 7.84 -15.25 21.14
CA GLY A 116 8.61 -15.14 22.39
C GLY A 116 9.62 -13.99 22.31
N GLY A 117 9.50 -13.02 23.20
CA GLY A 117 10.28 -11.76 23.20
C GLY A 117 9.60 -10.56 22.53
N GLU A 118 8.43 -10.74 21.91
CA GLU A 118 7.58 -9.65 21.37
C GLU A 118 6.08 -9.93 21.61
N CYS A 119 5.77 -10.70 22.64
CA CYS A 119 4.41 -11.19 22.93
C CYS A 119 3.80 -10.35 24.06
N PRO A 120 2.80 -9.50 23.79
CA PRO A 120 2.09 -8.76 24.84
C PRO A 120 1.59 -9.62 26.00
N LEU A 121 1.20 -10.88 25.77
CA LEU A 121 0.79 -11.77 26.85
C LEU A 121 1.96 -12.17 27.75
N GLN A 122 3.14 -12.38 27.17
CA GLN A 122 4.34 -12.67 27.94
C GLN A 122 4.76 -11.45 28.76
N ASP A 123 4.77 -10.28 28.13
CA ASP A 123 5.22 -9.03 28.77
C ASP A 123 4.29 -8.66 29.92
N GLN A 124 2.97 -8.66 29.69
CA GLN A 124 1.99 -8.35 30.73
C GLN A 124 1.92 -9.43 31.82
N ALA A 125 2.17 -10.71 31.51
CA ALA A 125 2.27 -11.74 32.54
C ALA A 125 3.50 -11.57 33.43
N LEU A 126 4.62 -11.06 32.88
CA LEU A 126 5.81 -10.75 33.65
C LEU A 126 5.61 -9.50 34.53
N GLU A 127 4.93 -8.48 34.00
CA GLU A 127 4.77 -7.18 34.67
C GLU A 127 3.63 -7.18 35.70
N TYR A 128 2.51 -7.81 35.38
CA TYR A 128 1.27 -7.74 36.18
C TYR A 128 0.73 -9.11 36.61
N GLY A 129 1.41 -10.20 36.28
CA GLY A 129 0.92 -11.56 36.57
C GLY A 129 1.15 -12.02 38.01
N PRO A 130 0.45 -13.09 38.44
CA PRO A 130 0.48 -13.61 39.82
C PRO A 130 1.81 -14.26 40.24
N GLY A 131 2.78 -14.41 39.33
CA GLY A 131 4.05 -15.11 39.56
C GLY A 131 3.95 -16.65 39.60
N GLU A 132 2.89 -17.21 40.19
CA GLU A 132 2.63 -18.65 40.26
C GLU A 132 1.23 -19.04 39.74
N SER A 133 1.10 -20.24 39.17
CA SER A 133 -0.20 -20.77 38.71
C SER A 133 -0.84 -21.63 39.79
N ARG A 134 -2.11 -21.35 40.12
CA ARG A 134 -2.93 -22.21 40.99
C ARG A 134 -3.61 -23.34 40.21
N TYR A 135 -3.70 -23.22 38.89
CA TYR A 135 -4.28 -24.23 38.01
C TYR A 135 -3.34 -25.43 37.84
N ARG A 136 -3.82 -26.61 38.25
CA ARG A 136 -3.06 -27.89 38.22
C ARG A 136 -3.65 -28.95 37.29
N GLU A 137 -4.79 -28.66 36.69
CA GLU A 137 -5.48 -29.59 35.80
C GLU A 137 -4.80 -29.67 34.42
N ALA A 138 -5.18 -30.68 33.65
CA ALA A 138 -4.74 -30.78 32.27
C ALA A 138 -5.22 -29.58 31.44
N LYS A 139 -4.30 -28.97 30.69
CA LYS A 139 -4.62 -27.92 29.71
C LYS A 139 -5.22 -28.55 28.45
N ARG A 140 -6.06 -27.80 27.75
CA ARG A 140 -6.54 -28.19 26.41
C ARG A 140 -5.37 -28.30 25.42
N THR A 141 -5.44 -29.26 24.52
CA THR A 141 -4.44 -29.47 23.46
C THR A 141 -5.12 -29.59 22.10
N TYR A 142 -4.43 -29.09 21.07
CA TYR A 142 -4.90 -29.17 19.68
C TYR A 142 -3.78 -29.64 18.76
N ARG A 143 -4.15 -30.12 17.57
CA ARG A 143 -3.17 -30.32 16.49
C ARG A 143 -2.53 -28.97 16.14
N LYS A 144 -1.19 -28.92 16.16
CA LYS A 144 -0.38 -27.74 15.84
C LYS A 144 0.81 -28.07 14.92
N PRO A 145 1.17 -27.21 13.95
CA PRO A 145 0.35 -26.10 13.45
C PRO A 145 -0.78 -26.59 12.54
N LEU A 146 -1.92 -25.87 12.54
CA LEU A 146 -2.93 -25.99 11.49
C LEU A 146 -2.56 -25.02 10.36
N PRO A 147 -2.24 -25.50 9.14
CA PRO A 147 -2.02 -24.61 8.00
C PRO A 147 -3.37 -23.99 7.59
N LEU A 148 -3.49 -22.67 7.66
CA LEU A 148 -4.66 -21.96 7.14
C LEU A 148 -4.47 -21.59 5.67
N SER A 149 -3.22 -21.38 5.25
CA SER A 149 -2.84 -21.14 3.85
C SER A 149 -1.34 -21.47 3.65
N PRO A 150 -0.79 -21.29 2.44
CA PRO A 150 0.66 -21.32 2.24
C PRO A 150 1.44 -20.28 3.06
N LEU A 151 0.78 -19.18 3.49
CA LEU A 151 1.41 -18.05 4.18
C LEU A 151 1.16 -18.07 5.69
N VAL A 152 -0.01 -18.54 6.15
CA VAL A 152 -0.45 -18.41 7.54
C VAL A 152 -0.63 -19.78 8.21
N ALA A 153 -0.09 -19.92 9.42
CA ALA A 153 -0.26 -21.08 10.29
C ALA A 153 -0.92 -20.69 11.62
N LEU A 154 -1.79 -21.57 12.14
CA LEU A 154 -2.55 -21.38 13.37
C LEU A 154 -2.19 -22.44 14.43
N ASP A 155 -1.72 -21.98 15.59
CA ASP A 155 -1.55 -22.76 16.81
C ASP A 155 -2.69 -22.41 17.80
N ARG A 156 -3.82 -23.12 17.70
CA ARG A 156 -5.08 -22.79 18.42
C ARG A 156 -4.93 -22.69 19.94
N GLU A 157 -4.14 -23.55 20.55
CA GLU A 157 -3.91 -23.55 22.00
C GLU A 157 -3.26 -22.25 22.51
N ARG A 158 -2.52 -21.53 21.67
CA ARG A 158 -1.93 -20.24 22.03
C ARG A 158 -2.92 -19.08 21.92
N CYS A 159 -4.10 -19.28 21.32
CA CYS A 159 -5.09 -18.22 21.12
C CYS A 159 -5.77 -17.84 22.44
N VAL A 160 -5.90 -16.52 22.68
CA VAL A 160 -6.59 -15.93 23.83
C VAL A 160 -7.99 -15.39 23.49
N LEU A 161 -8.54 -15.76 22.32
CA LEU A 161 -9.90 -15.39 21.87
C LEU A 161 -10.18 -13.88 21.91
N CYS A 162 -9.17 -13.06 21.63
CA CYS A 162 -9.31 -11.59 21.63
C CYS A 162 -10.12 -11.03 20.44
N ALA A 163 -10.50 -11.89 19.48
CA ALA A 163 -11.25 -11.54 18.27
C ALA A 163 -10.63 -10.42 17.42
N ARG A 164 -9.31 -10.17 17.50
CA ARG A 164 -8.64 -9.17 16.65
C ARG A 164 -8.54 -9.62 15.19
N CYS A 165 -8.21 -10.90 14.94
CA CYS A 165 -8.10 -11.43 13.59
C CYS A 165 -9.46 -11.45 12.86
N THR A 166 -10.52 -11.94 13.52
CA THR A 166 -11.87 -11.99 12.96
C THR A 166 -12.42 -10.60 12.67
N ARG A 167 -12.26 -9.65 13.61
CA ARG A 167 -12.67 -8.26 13.39
C ARG A 167 -11.83 -7.55 12.32
N PHE A 168 -10.55 -7.88 12.16
CA PHE A 168 -9.77 -7.36 11.04
C PHE A 168 -10.37 -7.82 9.70
N CYS A 169 -10.63 -9.12 9.55
CA CYS A 169 -11.26 -9.69 8.35
C CYS A 169 -12.63 -9.04 8.05
N ASP A 170 -13.43 -8.81 9.09
CA ASP A 170 -14.77 -8.23 8.95
C ASP A 170 -14.76 -6.71 8.68
N GLN A 171 -14.10 -5.95 9.55
CA GLN A 171 -14.20 -4.49 9.60
C GLN A 171 -13.23 -3.77 8.65
N ILE A 172 -12.09 -4.39 8.35
CA ILE A 172 -11.02 -3.74 7.58
C ILE A 172 -10.97 -4.28 6.17
N SER A 173 -10.63 -5.57 6.01
CA SER A 173 -10.44 -6.15 4.68
C SER A 173 -11.73 -6.57 3.98
N GLY A 174 -12.82 -6.81 4.73
CA GLY A 174 -14.11 -7.20 4.15
C GLY A 174 -14.18 -8.62 3.65
N ASP A 175 -13.23 -9.46 4.06
CA ASP A 175 -13.06 -10.84 3.62
C ASP A 175 -13.12 -11.80 4.83
N ARG A 176 -14.34 -12.14 5.24
CA ARG A 176 -14.67 -12.95 6.42
C ARG A 176 -14.27 -14.43 6.29
N PHE A 177 -12.98 -14.71 6.07
CA PHE A 177 -12.45 -16.07 6.00
C PHE A 177 -12.22 -16.70 7.38
N ILE A 178 -11.89 -15.90 8.38
CA ILE A 178 -11.63 -16.37 9.75
C ILE A 178 -12.77 -15.94 10.67
N GLU A 179 -13.33 -16.90 11.41
CA GLU A 179 -14.40 -16.69 12.39
C GLU A 179 -14.15 -17.43 13.72
N LEU A 180 -14.99 -17.14 14.72
CA LEU A 180 -15.06 -17.89 15.98
C LEU A 180 -16.11 -18.98 15.85
N PHE A 181 -15.66 -20.23 15.91
CA PHE A 181 -16.51 -21.43 15.90
C PHE A 181 -16.71 -21.94 17.33
N ASP A 182 -17.73 -22.78 17.50
CA ASP A 182 -18.14 -23.35 18.79
C ASP A 182 -18.61 -22.28 19.81
N ARG A 183 -18.73 -22.64 21.09
CA ARG A 183 -19.23 -21.75 22.15
C ARG A 183 -18.53 -21.99 23.48
N GLY A 184 -18.43 -20.94 24.30
CA GLY A 184 -17.89 -21.01 25.65
C GLY A 184 -16.43 -21.44 25.65
N ALA A 185 -16.04 -22.35 26.55
CA ALA A 185 -14.65 -22.82 26.65
C ALA A 185 -14.14 -23.57 25.40
N ALA A 186 -15.06 -24.07 24.56
CA ALA A 186 -14.73 -24.74 23.30
C ALA A 186 -14.53 -23.77 22.12
N GLU A 187 -14.85 -22.48 22.30
CA GLU A 187 -14.74 -21.48 21.25
C GLU A 187 -13.32 -21.40 20.69
N GLN A 188 -13.21 -21.33 19.37
CA GLN A 188 -11.94 -21.38 18.66
C GLN A 188 -11.97 -20.57 17.38
N VAL A 189 -10.83 -19.94 17.08
CA VAL A 189 -10.57 -19.33 15.78
C VAL A 189 -10.34 -20.45 14.76
N SER A 190 -11.06 -20.40 13.63
CA SER A 190 -10.88 -21.32 12.51
C SER A 190 -11.34 -20.68 11.20
N ILE A 191 -11.10 -21.38 10.10
CA ILE A 191 -11.70 -21.13 8.78
C ILE A 191 -12.79 -22.19 8.50
N ALA A 192 -13.60 -21.96 7.47
CA ALA A 192 -14.61 -22.93 7.03
C ALA A 192 -13.96 -24.27 6.60
N PRO A 193 -14.58 -25.42 6.93
CA PRO A 193 -14.00 -26.72 6.58
C PRO A 193 -13.82 -26.90 5.06
N GLY A 194 -12.60 -27.20 4.63
CA GLY A 194 -12.27 -27.44 3.22
C GLY A 194 -11.92 -26.18 2.41
N GLU A 195 -11.90 -25.01 3.06
CA GLU A 195 -11.45 -23.75 2.45
C GLU A 195 -10.03 -23.40 2.90
N ASP A 196 -9.36 -22.55 2.13
CA ASP A 196 -8.08 -21.94 2.48
C ASP A 196 -8.28 -20.45 2.83
N PHE A 197 -7.38 -19.90 3.64
CA PHE A 197 -7.39 -18.47 3.96
C PHE A 197 -6.78 -17.65 2.82
N GLU A 198 -7.59 -17.37 1.81
CA GLU A 198 -7.21 -16.67 0.56
C GLU A 198 -7.45 -15.15 0.61
N SER A 199 -7.08 -14.52 1.72
CA SER A 199 -7.14 -13.06 1.83
C SER A 199 -5.87 -12.40 1.27
N PRO A 200 -5.96 -11.35 0.43
CA PRO A 200 -4.81 -10.51 0.05
C PRO A 200 -4.20 -9.72 1.22
N PHE A 201 -4.83 -9.78 2.40
CA PHE A 201 -4.47 -9.07 3.62
C PHE A 201 -4.22 -10.04 4.78
N SER A 202 -4.08 -11.35 4.49
CA SER A 202 -4.01 -12.42 5.51
C SER A 202 -2.89 -12.18 6.52
N GLY A 203 -1.79 -11.61 6.06
CA GLY A 203 -0.63 -11.29 6.86
C GLY A 203 -0.85 -10.30 8.00
N ASN A 204 -1.85 -9.42 7.89
CA ASN A 204 -2.18 -8.49 8.98
C ASN A 204 -2.77 -9.22 10.18
N THR A 205 -3.41 -10.38 9.97
CA THR A 205 -3.92 -11.20 11.07
C THR A 205 -2.81 -11.76 11.95
N ILE A 206 -1.61 -11.98 11.38
CA ILE A 206 -0.41 -12.38 12.13
C ILE A 206 0.10 -11.20 12.96
N GLN A 207 0.24 -10.02 12.34
CA GLN A 207 0.78 -8.84 13.00
C GLN A 207 -0.12 -8.33 14.14
N ILE A 208 -1.44 -8.33 13.93
CA ILE A 208 -2.41 -7.84 14.92
C ILE A 208 -2.62 -8.83 16.09
N CYS A 209 -2.28 -10.11 15.89
CA CYS A 209 -2.42 -11.15 16.91
C CYS A 209 -1.44 -10.89 18.07
N PRO A 210 -1.94 -10.68 19.30
CA PRO A 210 -1.10 -10.34 20.47
C PRO A 210 -0.37 -11.54 21.05
N VAL A 211 -0.53 -12.73 20.46
CA VAL A 211 0.02 -14.00 20.92
C VAL A 211 0.55 -14.78 19.73
N GLY A 212 1.37 -15.80 19.97
CA GLY A 212 1.92 -16.67 18.91
C GLY A 212 0.92 -17.68 18.32
N ALA A 213 -0.36 -17.32 18.22
CA ALA A 213 -1.39 -18.19 17.65
C ALA A 213 -1.37 -18.17 16.13
N LEU A 214 -1.37 -16.98 15.51
CA LEU A 214 -1.24 -16.83 14.06
C LEU A 214 0.20 -16.45 13.75
N THR A 215 0.86 -17.23 12.88
CA THR A 215 2.29 -17.06 12.56
C THR A 215 2.51 -17.15 11.05
N ALA A 216 3.50 -16.41 10.54
CA ALA A 216 3.92 -16.50 9.15
C ALA A 216 4.70 -17.81 8.94
N ARG A 217 4.30 -18.62 7.97
CA ARG A 217 4.99 -19.88 7.65
C ARG A 217 6.42 -19.68 7.16
N THR A 218 6.70 -18.53 6.55
CA THR A 218 8.04 -18.14 6.06
C THR A 218 8.99 -17.72 7.18
N TYR A 219 8.46 -17.21 8.30
CA TYR A 219 9.28 -16.71 9.42
C TYR A 219 9.33 -17.68 10.60
N ARG A 220 8.37 -18.60 10.70
CA ARG A 220 8.25 -19.57 11.78
C ARG A 220 9.57 -20.32 12.00
N PHE A 221 10.13 -20.20 13.19
CA PHE A 221 11.43 -20.75 13.63
C PHE A 221 12.67 -20.25 12.87
N ALA A 222 12.57 -19.23 12.02
CA ALA A 222 13.70 -18.67 11.29
C ALA A 222 14.60 -17.78 12.17
N ALA A 223 13.99 -17.06 13.12
CA ALA A 223 14.68 -16.13 14.02
C ALA A 223 13.89 -15.88 15.32
N ARG A 224 14.50 -15.13 16.24
CA ARG A 224 13.83 -14.54 17.41
C ARG A 224 13.87 -13.02 17.32
N PRO A 225 12.88 -12.30 17.88
CA PRO A 225 12.81 -10.84 17.80
C PRO A 225 14.07 -10.10 18.26
N PHE A 226 14.69 -10.58 19.34
CA PHE A 226 15.92 -10.01 19.91
C PHE A 226 17.20 -10.32 19.10
N ASP A 227 17.14 -11.22 18.11
CA ASP A 227 18.24 -11.49 17.18
C ASP A 227 18.23 -10.55 15.95
N LEU A 228 17.16 -9.75 15.79
CA LEU A 228 16.91 -9.00 14.57
C LEU A 228 17.49 -7.59 14.65
N ARG A 229 17.94 -7.10 13.48
CA ARG A 229 18.10 -5.67 13.23
C ARG A 229 16.94 -5.21 12.37
N SER A 230 16.49 -3.99 12.57
CA SER A 230 15.33 -3.46 11.88
C SER A 230 15.67 -2.16 11.17
N ALA A 231 15.12 -1.99 9.99
CA ALA A 231 15.20 -0.76 9.21
C ALA A 231 13.81 -0.39 8.70
N ASP A 232 13.51 0.89 8.66
CA ASP A 232 12.29 1.42 8.09
C ASP A 232 12.50 1.74 6.61
N THR A 233 11.55 1.41 5.75
CA THR A 233 11.58 1.70 4.31
C THR A 233 10.16 1.71 3.71
N ILE A 234 10.04 1.73 2.38
CA ILE A 234 8.79 1.76 1.62
C ILE A 234 8.63 0.51 0.76
N CYS A 235 7.39 0.02 0.66
CA CYS A 235 7.01 -1.11 -0.19
C CYS A 235 7.18 -0.80 -1.70
N PRO A 236 7.94 -1.59 -2.48
CA PRO A 236 8.23 -1.30 -3.90
C PRO A 236 7.22 -1.92 -4.89
N HIS A 237 6.11 -2.48 -4.43
CA HIS A 237 5.28 -3.36 -5.28
C HIS A 237 4.26 -2.64 -6.16
N CYS A 238 3.54 -1.66 -5.61
CA CYS A 238 2.45 -0.91 -6.25
C CYS A 238 2.50 0.55 -5.82
N ALA A 239 1.74 1.44 -6.46
CA ALA A 239 1.79 2.87 -6.20
C ALA A 239 1.24 3.31 -4.83
N SER A 240 0.81 2.41 -3.95
CA SER A 240 0.25 2.77 -2.64
C SER A 240 1.23 3.41 -1.66
N GLY A 241 2.55 3.18 -1.82
CA GLY A 241 3.57 3.81 -0.96
C GLY A 241 3.62 3.30 0.49
N CYS A 242 3.20 2.07 0.78
CA CYS A 242 3.06 1.59 2.16
C CYS A 242 4.38 1.63 2.93
N ASN A 243 4.35 2.14 4.17
CA ASN A 243 5.51 2.13 5.05
C ASN A 243 5.70 0.75 5.68
N ILE A 244 6.93 0.26 5.65
CA ILE A 244 7.29 -1.06 6.18
C ILE A 244 8.49 -0.98 7.09
N ARG A 245 8.53 -1.89 8.06
CA ARG A 245 9.72 -2.25 8.82
C ARG A 245 10.25 -3.57 8.27
N VAL A 246 11.51 -3.58 7.87
CA VAL A 246 12.23 -4.74 7.39
C VAL A 246 13.06 -5.28 8.55
N ASP A 247 12.85 -6.54 8.91
CA ASP A 247 13.67 -7.22 9.91
C ASP A 247 14.70 -8.12 9.24
N LEU A 248 15.96 -7.91 9.62
CA LEU A 248 17.12 -8.60 9.08
C LEU A 248 17.78 -9.47 10.14
N ARG A 249 18.28 -10.63 9.71
CA ARG A 249 19.14 -11.51 10.50
C ARG A 249 20.41 -11.79 9.72
N ARG A 250 21.56 -11.34 10.24
CA ARG A 250 22.88 -11.52 9.61
C ARG A 250 22.96 -10.99 8.16
N GLY A 251 22.24 -9.91 7.87
CA GLY A 251 22.22 -9.27 6.54
C GLY A 251 21.12 -9.78 5.61
N GLU A 252 20.43 -10.88 5.95
CA GLU A 252 19.32 -11.41 5.16
C GLU A 252 17.98 -10.91 5.70
N VAL A 253 17.06 -10.52 4.81
CA VAL A 253 15.70 -10.15 5.19
C VAL A 253 14.90 -11.40 5.57
N VAL A 254 14.33 -11.41 6.78
CA VAL A 254 13.55 -12.56 7.28
C VAL A 254 12.05 -12.29 7.38
N ARG A 255 11.63 -11.02 7.54
CA ARG A 255 10.21 -10.64 7.49
C ARG A 255 10.03 -9.14 7.25
N HIS A 256 8.87 -8.78 6.70
CA HIS A 256 8.36 -7.41 6.69
C HIS A 256 7.18 -7.26 7.64
N LEU A 257 7.13 -6.13 8.34
CA LEU A 257 5.99 -5.69 9.15
C LEU A 257 5.46 -4.36 8.63
N ALA A 258 4.17 -4.12 8.80
CA ALA A 258 3.59 -2.81 8.55
C ALA A 258 4.15 -1.81 9.56
N ARG A 259 4.58 -0.64 9.09
CA ARG A 259 4.82 0.51 9.96
C ARG A 259 3.57 1.38 9.99
N ASP A 260 3.26 1.92 11.16
CA ASP A 260 2.13 2.81 11.32
C ASP A 260 2.38 4.13 10.59
N ASN A 261 1.49 4.48 9.66
CA ASN A 261 1.43 5.79 9.04
C ASN A 261 -0.02 6.11 8.65
N ARG A 262 -0.64 7.00 9.43
CA ARG A 262 -2.03 7.45 9.26
C ARG A 262 -2.29 8.14 7.93
N ASP A 263 -1.26 8.68 7.29
CA ASP A 263 -1.39 9.36 6.01
C ASP A 263 -1.42 8.38 4.83
N VAL A 264 -0.89 7.17 4.99
CA VAL A 264 -0.74 6.21 3.89
C VAL A 264 -1.46 4.90 4.17
N ASN A 265 -0.83 3.98 4.91
CA ASN A 265 -1.30 2.61 5.07
C ASN A 265 -1.94 2.31 6.43
N ASP A 266 -2.19 3.34 7.24
CA ASP A 266 -2.68 3.25 8.62
C ASP A 266 -1.77 2.39 9.49
N ALA A 267 -1.97 1.07 9.50
CA ALA A 267 -1.13 0.07 10.17
C ALA A 267 -1.08 -1.26 9.37
N TRP A 268 -1.44 -1.23 8.09
CA TRP A 268 -1.75 -2.41 7.29
C TRP A 268 -0.83 -2.59 6.08
N LEU A 269 -0.71 -3.82 5.60
CA LEU A 269 -0.05 -4.16 4.33
C LEU A 269 -0.88 -5.18 3.55
N CYS A 270 -0.76 -5.19 2.23
CA CYS A 270 -1.13 -6.38 1.47
C CYS A 270 -0.05 -7.46 1.60
N ASP A 271 -0.41 -8.68 1.26
CA ASP A 271 0.46 -9.84 1.32
C ASP A 271 1.64 -9.75 0.34
N LYS A 272 1.50 -9.02 -0.78
CA LYS A 272 2.64 -8.67 -1.64
C LYS A 272 3.73 -7.94 -0.84
N GLY A 273 3.37 -6.83 -0.19
CA GLY A 273 4.32 -6.05 0.62
C GLY A 273 4.87 -6.80 1.83
N ARG A 274 4.12 -7.79 2.33
CA ARG A 274 4.52 -8.56 3.51
C ARG A 274 5.44 -9.75 3.20
N PHE A 275 5.23 -10.43 2.07
CA PHE A 275 5.85 -11.72 1.79
C PHE A 275 6.71 -11.75 0.52
N ALA A 276 6.50 -10.84 -0.45
CA ALA A 276 7.16 -10.91 -1.75
C ALA A 276 8.50 -10.17 -1.79
N PHE A 277 9.41 -10.43 -0.84
CA PHE A 277 10.70 -9.72 -0.73
C PHE A 277 11.93 -10.54 -1.13
N SER A 278 11.79 -11.86 -1.28
CA SER A 278 12.91 -12.78 -1.56
C SER A 278 13.57 -12.60 -2.93
N PHE A 279 12.96 -11.83 -3.84
CA PHE A 279 13.52 -11.58 -5.17
C PHE A 279 14.85 -10.80 -5.13
N ALA A 280 15.07 -9.98 -4.09
CA ALA A 280 16.27 -9.15 -3.96
C ALA A 280 17.54 -9.97 -3.72
N ASP A 281 17.41 -11.14 -3.08
CA ASP A 281 18.52 -12.07 -2.77
C ASP A 281 18.43 -13.37 -3.57
N GLY A 282 17.68 -13.35 -4.68
CA GLY A 282 17.46 -14.51 -5.53
C GLY A 282 18.72 -14.97 -6.30
N PRO A 283 18.77 -16.22 -6.76
CA PRO A 283 19.93 -16.77 -7.48
C PRO A 283 20.17 -16.12 -8.86
N SER A 284 19.17 -15.43 -9.42
CA SER A 284 19.28 -14.69 -10.68
C SER A 284 19.85 -13.28 -10.52
N ARG A 285 20.21 -12.87 -9.30
CA ARG A 285 20.71 -11.52 -9.01
C ARG A 285 22.00 -11.21 -9.79
N LEU A 286 22.04 -10.05 -10.43
CA LEU A 286 23.23 -9.55 -11.13
C LEU A 286 24.20 -8.89 -10.14
N SER A 287 25.47 -9.30 -10.16
CA SER A 287 26.53 -8.78 -9.30
C SER A 287 27.68 -8.12 -10.06
N MET A 288 27.77 -8.36 -11.36
CA MET A 288 28.80 -7.79 -12.26
C MET A 288 28.17 -7.37 -13.59
N PRO A 289 28.70 -6.35 -14.27
CA PRO A 289 28.34 -6.05 -15.65
C PRO A 289 28.59 -7.24 -16.56
N LEU A 290 27.72 -7.43 -17.55
CA LEU A 290 27.86 -8.44 -18.59
C LEU A 290 27.94 -7.75 -19.95
N LEU A 291 28.80 -8.25 -20.84
CA LEU A 291 28.92 -7.76 -22.21
C LEU A 291 28.79 -8.93 -23.20
N ARG A 292 28.12 -8.70 -24.32
CA ARG A 292 27.93 -9.71 -25.37
C ARG A 292 29.06 -9.67 -26.39
N GLU A 293 29.84 -10.75 -26.44
CA GLU A 293 30.76 -11.02 -27.56
C GLU A 293 30.39 -12.33 -28.27
N ARG A 294 30.56 -13.47 -27.59
CA ARG A 294 30.10 -14.81 -28.05
C ARG A 294 28.95 -15.37 -27.19
N GLY A 295 28.49 -14.56 -26.26
CA GLY A 295 27.58 -14.83 -25.16
C GLY A 295 27.70 -13.67 -24.17
N LEU A 296 26.82 -13.61 -23.17
CA LEU A 296 26.98 -12.64 -22.08
C LEU A 296 28.06 -13.12 -21.12
N GLU A 297 29.16 -12.38 -21.04
CA GLU A 297 30.30 -12.69 -20.19
C GLU A 297 30.54 -11.56 -19.17
N PRO A 298 30.93 -11.87 -17.93
CA PRO A 298 31.24 -10.86 -16.93
C PRO A 298 32.42 -9.98 -17.34
N VAL A 299 32.26 -8.66 -17.24
CA VAL A 299 33.29 -7.66 -17.53
C VAL A 299 33.36 -6.60 -16.43
N SER A 300 34.41 -5.78 -16.45
CA SER A 300 34.48 -4.61 -15.58
C SER A 300 33.48 -3.52 -16.02
N PHE A 301 33.13 -2.63 -15.09
CA PHE A 301 32.33 -1.43 -15.42
C PHE A 301 33.02 -0.56 -16.49
N GLY A 302 34.35 -0.45 -16.46
CA GLY A 302 35.09 0.35 -17.44
C GLY A 302 34.95 -0.19 -18.85
N GLU A 303 35.04 -1.51 -19.03
CA GLU A 303 34.85 -2.18 -20.33
C GLU A 303 33.40 -2.04 -20.83
N ALA A 304 32.41 -2.32 -19.98
CA ALA A 304 31.00 -2.19 -20.34
C ALA A 304 30.64 -0.75 -20.74
N LEU A 305 31.03 0.24 -19.95
CA LEU A 305 30.78 1.66 -20.25
C LEU A 305 31.57 2.14 -21.47
N GLY A 306 32.79 1.62 -21.69
CA GLY A 306 33.57 1.87 -22.90
C GLY A 306 32.86 1.38 -24.16
N ALA A 307 32.28 0.17 -24.13
CA ALA A 307 31.48 -0.36 -25.23
C ALA A 307 30.22 0.49 -25.48
N ILE A 308 29.45 0.81 -24.43
CA ILE A 308 28.23 1.62 -24.53
C ILE A 308 28.52 3.00 -25.13
N THR A 309 29.57 3.68 -24.67
CA THR A 309 29.97 4.99 -25.21
C THR A 309 30.44 4.91 -26.65
N SER A 310 31.01 3.78 -27.09
CA SER A 310 31.35 3.57 -28.50
C SER A 310 30.11 3.44 -29.38
N TRP A 311 29.08 2.72 -28.92
CA TRP A 311 27.81 2.56 -29.62
C TRP A 311 26.99 3.85 -29.65
N ALA A 312 27.13 4.68 -28.62
CA ALA A 312 26.40 5.95 -28.50
C ALA A 312 26.85 7.04 -29.50
N ARG A 313 28.01 6.88 -30.15
CA ARG A 313 28.53 7.89 -31.09
C ARG A 313 27.62 7.98 -32.32
N ASP A 314 27.01 9.15 -32.52
CA ASP A 314 26.10 9.46 -33.63
C ASP A 314 24.87 8.53 -33.73
N ALA A 315 24.51 7.84 -32.65
CA ALA A 315 23.42 6.88 -32.61
C ALA A 315 22.08 7.52 -32.24
N ARG A 316 21.01 7.10 -32.93
CA ARG A 316 19.62 7.44 -32.54
C ARG A 316 19.27 6.63 -31.31
N THR A 317 19.23 7.29 -30.16
CA THR A 317 19.11 6.65 -28.85
C THR A 317 17.73 6.87 -28.25
N ALA A 318 17.16 5.82 -27.65
CA ALA A 318 15.94 5.89 -26.87
C ALA A 318 16.10 5.18 -25.51
N PHE A 319 15.29 5.60 -24.54
CA PHE A 319 15.30 5.11 -23.17
C PHE A 319 13.90 4.66 -22.77
N LEU A 320 13.74 3.38 -22.45
CA LEU A 320 12.54 2.86 -21.80
C LEU A 320 12.88 2.52 -20.36
N ALA A 321 12.03 2.95 -19.45
CA ALA A 321 12.22 2.78 -18.03
C ALA A 321 11.01 2.12 -17.35
N GLY A 322 11.20 1.58 -16.16
CA GLY A 322 10.13 1.02 -15.34
C GLY A 322 9.75 1.93 -14.17
N GLY A 323 8.51 1.84 -13.71
CA GLY A 323 7.98 2.62 -12.58
C GLY A 323 8.46 2.23 -11.18
N ARG A 324 9.66 1.64 -11.06
CA ARG A 324 10.28 1.25 -9.77
C ARG A 324 11.65 1.88 -9.53
N LEU A 325 12.07 2.79 -10.40
CA LEU A 325 13.23 3.63 -10.17
C LEU A 325 12.95 4.57 -8.99
N SER A 326 13.97 4.95 -8.21
CA SER A 326 13.80 6.03 -7.23
C SER A 326 13.58 7.37 -7.94
N ASP A 327 13.10 8.37 -7.21
CA ASP A 327 12.95 9.74 -7.72
C ASP A 327 14.29 10.25 -8.28
N GLU A 328 15.39 9.94 -7.58
CA GLU A 328 16.75 10.29 -7.96
C GLU A 328 17.24 9.54 -9.20
N ASP A 329 17.00 8.23 -9.29
CA ASP A 329 17.40 7.42 -10.45
C ASP A 329 16.61 7.86 -11.69
N ALA A 330 15.31 8.11 -11.55
CA ALA A 330 14.47 8.61 -12.63
C ALA A 330 14.91 10.00 -13.10
N TYR A 331 15.27 10.89 -12.17
CA TYR A 331 15.81 12.21 -12.49
C TYR A 331 17.18 12.12 -13.18
N ALA A 332 18.06 11.26 -12.70
CA ALA A 332 19.36 11.02 -13.31
C ALA A 332 19.22 10.48 -14.74
N LEU A 333 18.29 9.57 -14.97
CA LEU A 333 18.00 9.00 -16.30
C LEU A 333 17.40 10.05 -17.25
N SER A 334 16.41 10.81 -16.78
CA SER A 334 15.80 11.93 -17.50
C SER A 334 16.83 12.98 -17.91
N LYS A 335 17.74 13.33 -17.00
CA LYS A 335 18.85 14.24 -17.26
C LYS A 335 19.85 13.63 -18.25
N LEU A 336 20.28 12.39 -18.05
CA LEU A 336 21.24 11.69 -18.90
C LEU A 336 20.77 11.66 -20.37
N ALA A 337 19.52 11.23 -20.60
CA ALA A 337 18.95 11.13 -21.94
C ALA A 337 19.01 12.48 -22.69
N ARG A 338 18.68 13.57 -22.00
CA ARG A 338 18.61 14.90 -22.63
C ARG A 338 19.94 15.63 -22.70
N SER A 339 20.77 15.51 -21.67
CA SER A 339 22.04 16.24 -21.59
C SER A 339 23.17 15.55 -22.35
N ALA A 340 23.25 14.22 -22.27
CA ALA A 340 24.35 13.46 -22.84
C ALA A 340 24.00 12.86 -24.22
N PHE A 341 22.76 12.42 -24.40
CA PHE A 341 22.30 11.80 -25.65
C PHE A 341 21.45 12.73 -26.51
N ALA A 342 21.14 13.95 -26.04
CA ALA A 342 20.36 14.96 -26.75
C ALA A 342 19.03 14.42 -27.31
N THR A 343 18.35 13.54 -26.56
CA THR A 343 17.08 12.92 -26.97
C THR A 343 15.97 13.19 -25.95
N ASN A 344 14.75 13.37 -26.45
CA ASN A 344 13.52 13.35 -25.65
C ASN A 344 12.78 12.00 -25.79
N ASP A 345 13.33 11.02 -26.52
CA ASP A 345 12.80 9.64 -26.60
C ASP A 345 13.12 8.90 -25.30
N VAL A 346 12.44 9.32 -24.22
CA VAL A 346 12.55 8.76 -22.88
C VAL A 346 11.17 8.66 -22.25
N ASP A 347 10.77 7.46 -21.86
CA ASP A 347 9.44 7.22 -21.28
C ASP A 347 9.50 6.06 -20.29
N PHE A 348 8.76 6.18 -19.18
CA PHE A 348 8.57 5.10 -18.21
C PHE A 348 7.23 4.39 -18.35
N ARG A 349 6.30 5.00 -19.08
CA ARG A 349 4.90 4.55 -19.08
C ARG A 349 4.78 3.28 -19.92
N THR A 350 4.15 2.27 -19.33
CA THR A 350 3.91 0.97 -19.97
C THR A 350 2.43 0.87 -20.35
N ALA A 351 2.11 0.79 -21.65
CA ALA A 351 0.75 0.66 -22.20
C ALA A 351 -0.19 1.89 -22.05
N GLY A 352 -1.05 2.13 -23.06
CA GLY A 352 -2.31 2.89 -22.96
C GLY A 352 -2.27 4.39 -22.67
N THR A 353 -1.21 4.89 -22.06
CA THR A 353 -1.14 6.25 -21.52
C THR A 353 -1.06 7.35 -22.56
N ALA A 354 -0.86 7.02 -23.84
CA ALA A 354 -0.94 7.99 -24.94
C ALA A 354 -2.29 8.74 -25.00
N HIS A 355 -3.35 8.18 -24.40
CA HIS A 355 -4.67 8.80 -24.32
C HIS A 355 -4.89 9.66 -23.08
N VAL A 356 -3.93 9.72 -22.15
CA VAL A 356 -4.03 10.61 -20.99
C VAL A 356 -3.70 12.05 -21.44
N PRO A 357 -4.59 13.02 -21.20
CA PRO A 357 -4.31 14.42 -21.48
C PRO A 357 -3.04 14.89 -20.77
N LEU A 358 -2.16 15.58 -21.50
CA LEU A 358 -0.87 16.05 -21.00
C LEU A 358 -1.03 16.97 -19.77
N GLU A 359 -2.12 17.73 -19.70
CA GLU A 359 -2.43 18.62 -18.58
C GLU A 359 -2.67 17.85 -17.29
N ILE A 360 -3.27 16.65 -17.38
CA ILE A 360 -3.50 15.77 -16.23
C ILE A 360 -2.15 15.23 -15.73
N GLU A 361 -1.30 14.74 -16.63
CA GLU A 361 0.04 14.24 -16.26
C GLU A 361 0.92 15.37 -15.69
N ALA A 362 0.84 16.57 -16.25
CA ALA A 362 1.55 17.73 -15.73
C ALA A 362 1.07 18.14 -14.33
N ALA A 363 -0.24 18.22 -14.12
CA ALA A 363 -0.83 18.52 -12.80
C ALA A 363 -0.45 17.46 -11.77
N GLN A 364 -0.40 16.20 -12.18
CA GLN A 364 0.07 15.11 -11.35
C GLN A 364 1.54 15.29 -10.94
N ALA A 365 2.45 15.47 -11.91
CA ALA A 365 3.86 15.70 -11.60
C ALA A 365 4.10 16.90 -10.67
N ALA A 366 3.24 17.92 -10.74
CA ALA A 366 3.40 19.16 -10.00
C ALA A 366 2.90 19.12 -8.54
N GLY A 367 2.01 18.19 -8.16
CA GLY A 367 1.41 18.21 -6.82
C GLY A 367 0.57 17.00 -6.43
N MET A 368 -0.27 17.19 -5.40
CA MET A 368 -1.11 16.15 -4.78
C MET A 368 -2.60 16.53 -4.95
N PRO A 369 -3.22 16.26 -6.11
CA PRO A 369 -4.60 16.70 -6.38
C PRO A 369 -5.66 16.00 -5.51
N VAL A 370 -5.41 14.74 -5.16
CA VAL A 370 -6.23 13.91 -4.27
C VAL A 370 -5.32 13.10 -3.37
N THR A 371 -5.65 13.03 -2.09
CA THR A 371 -4.94 12.26 -1.07
C THR A 371 -5.80 11.14 -0.49
N TYR A 372 -5.19 10.21 0.24
CA TYR A 372 -5.91 9.22 1.02
C TYR A 372 -6.91 9.86 2.01
N HIS A 373 -6.55 10.99 2.62
CA HIS A 373 -7.45 11.70 3.53
C HIS A 373 -8.65 12.30 2.81
N ASP A 374 -8.47 12.80 1.58
CA ASP A 374 -9.60 13.26 0.78
C ASP A 374 -10.56 12.10 0.46
N VAL A 375 -10.03 10.92 0.13
CA VAL A 375 -10.82 9.70 -0.10
C VAL A 375 -11.57 9.28 1.16
N GLU A 376 -10.93 9.29 2.33
CA GLU A 376 -11.59 8.92 3.60
C GLU A 376 -12.69 9.91 4.02
N ARG A 377 -12.54 11.19 3.68
CA ARG A 377 -13.48 12.25 4.06
C ARG A 377 -14.63 12.43 3.06
N ALA A 378 -14.46 11.97 1.83
CA ALA A 378 -15.44 12.09 0.76
C ALA A 378 -16.80 11.50 1.16
N LYS A 379 -17.88 12.14 0.71
CA LYS A 379 -19.26 11.60 0.84
C LYS A 379 -19.69 10.82 -0.39
N THR A 380 -19.10 11.13 -1.54
CA THR A 380 -19.33 10.39 -2.79
C THR A 380 -17.99 10.06 -3.44
N ILE A 381 -17.79 8.80 -3.80
CA ILE A 381 -16.56 8.32 -4.45
C ILE A 381 -16.94 7.63 -5.76
N VAL A 382 -16.37 8.06 -6.87
CA VAL A 382 -16.48 7.35 -8.16
C VAL A 382 -15.15 6.67 -8.44
N VAL A 383 -15.19 5.35 -8.65
CA VAL A 383 -14.01 4.54 -8.99
C VAL A 383 -14.17 4.04 -10.42
N ALA A 384 -13.35 4.56 -11.34
CA ALA A 384 -13.45 4.27 -12.77
C ALA A 384 -12.24 3.46 -13.25
N GLY A 385 -12.47 2.30 -13.86
CA GLY A 385 -11.41 1.48 -14.48
C GLY A 385 -10.36 0.95 -13.49
N LEU A 386 -10.74 0.71 -12.23
CA LEU A 386 -9.83 0.26 -11.17
C LEU A 386 -10.40 -0.96 -10.42
N ASP A 387 -9.60 -2.02 -10.32
CA ASP A 387 -9.79 -3.08 -9.32
C ASP A 387 -8.92 -2.80 -8.09
N ALA A 388 -9.44 -1.98 -7.16
CA ALA A 388 -8.64 -1.40 -6.09
C ALA A 388 -7.94 -2.44 -5.22
N GLU A 389 -8.57 -3.58 -4.92
CA GLU A 389 -7.97 -4.63 -4.08
C GLU A 389 -6.71 -5.22 -4.74
N GLN A 390 -6.74 -5.41 -6.06
CA GLN A 390 -5.67 -6.06 -6.80
C GLN A 390 -4.55 -5.08 -7.18
N GLU A 391 -4.93 -3.86 -7.57
CA GLU A 391 -4.02 -2.85 -8.11
C GLU A 391 -3.42 -1.97 -7.01
N LEU A 392 -4.24 -1.46 -6.08
CA LEU A 392 -3.84 -0.57 -4.99
C LEU A 392 -4.49 -0.98 -3.66
N PRO A 393 -4.07 -2.12 -3.07
CA PRO A 393 -4.79 -2.76 -1.97
C PRO A 393 -5.03 -1.85 -0.75
N ILE A 394 -4.11 -0.91 -0.47
CA ILE A 394 -4.32 0.03 0.64
C ILE A 394 -5.43 1.02 0.30
N LEU A 395 -5.50 1.53 -0.93
CA LEU A 395 -6.61 2.39 -1.35
C LEU A 395 -7.96 1.67 -1.23
N HIS A 396 -8.01 0.36 -1.52
CA HIS A 396 -9.19 -0.46 -1.25
C HIS A 396 -9.63 -0.40 0.22
N LEU A 397 -8.71 -0.61 1.18
CA LEU A 397 -9.01 -0.50 2.61
C LEU A 397 -9.49 0.92 2.99
N ARG A 398 -8.94 1.95 2.36
CA ARG A 398 -9.27 3.36 2.64
C ARG A 398 -10.66 3.74 2.11
N ILE A 399 -11.05 3.24 0.93
CA ILE A 399 -12.42 3.36 0.39
C ILE A 399 -13.41 2.65 1.33
N ARG A 400 -13.11 1.43 1.77
CA ARG A 400 -13.96 0.70 2.73
C ARG A 400 -14.13 1.47 4.04
N LYS A 401 -13.04 2.04 4.55
CA LYS A 401 -13.05 2.87 5.76
C LYS A 401 -13.91 4.13 5.58
N ALA A 402 -13.91 4.77 4.41
CA ALA A 402 -14.78 5.89 4.09
C ALA A 402 -16.28 5.50 4.17
N VAL A 403 -16.62 4.29 3.72
CA VAL A 403 -17.98 3.75 3.82
C VAL A 403 -18.35 3.43 5.27
N HIS A 404 -17.52 2.65 5.98
CA HIS A 404 -17.80 2.19 7.34
C HIS A 404 -17.89 3.34 8.35
N ASN A 405 -16.95 4.30 8.30
CA ASN A 405 -16.87 5.40 9.27
C ASN A 405 -17.61 6.66 8.82
N GLY A 406 -17.61 6.94 7.51
CA GLY A 406 -18.06 8.20 6.94
C GLY A 406 -19.44 8.13 6.26
N GLY A 407 -19.94 6.92 6.01
CA GLY A 407 -21.19 6.69 5.27
C GLY A 407 -21.10 7.04 3.79
N ALA A 408 -19.90 7.04 3.22
CA ALA A 408 -19.68 7.42 1.81
C ALA A 408 -20.50 6.54 0.86
N ARG A 409 -21.01 7.14 -0.23
CA ARG A 409 -21.59 6.43 -1.37
C ARG A 409 -20.50 6.18 -2.40
N VAL A 410 -20.35 4.93 -2.83
CA VAL A 410 -19.31 4.52 -3.78
C VAL A 410 -19.95 3.97 -5.05
N VAL A 411 -19.58 4.54 -6.20
CA VAL A 411 -20.01 4.08 -7.52
C VAL A 411 -18.79 3.56 -8.27
N VAL A 412 -18.84 2.31 -8.76
CA VAL A 412 -17.75 1.69 -9.50
C VAL A 412 -18.15 1.55 -10.98
N VAL A 413 -17.44 2.24 -11.87
CA VAL A 413 -17.57 2.07 -13.33
C VAL A 413 -16.46 1.12 -13.79
N HIS A 414 -16.83 -0.11 -14.09
CA HIS A 414 -15.84 -1.14 -14.45
C HIS A 414 -16.49 -2.29 -15.24
N PRO A 415 -15.79 -2.95 -16.18
CA PRO A 415 -16.36 -4.06 -16.96
C PRO A 415 -16.69 -5.32 -16.17
N ARG A 416 -16.17 -5.43 -14.94
CA ARG A 416 -16.35 -6.57 -14.03
C ARG A 416 -16.74 -6.07 -12.64
N ARG A 417 -17.43 -6.90 -11.87
CA ARG A 417 -17.60 -6.65 -10.43
C ARG A 417 -16.24 -6.81 -9.72
N THR A 418 -15.84 -5.77 -8.99
CA THR A 418 -14.59 -5.74 -8.21
C THR A 418 -14.86 -6.15 -6.77
N ARG A 419 -13.82 -6.25 -5.94
CA ARG A 419 -13.94 -6.64 -4.52
C ARG A 419 -14.55 -5.58 -3.61
N LEU A 420 -14.98 -4.44 -4.16
CA LEU A 420 -15.81 -3.45 -3.47
C LEU A 420 -17.32 -3.77 -3.53
N TRP A 421 -17.72 -4.95 -4.01
CA TRP A 421 -19.12 -5.34 -4.27
C TRP A 421 -20.07 -5.27 -3.07
N ASP A 422 -19.54 -5.33 -1.85
CA ASP A 422 -20.31 -5.28 -0.61
C ASP A 422 -20.50 -3.84 -0.09
N VAL A 423 -19.76 -2.88 -0.63
CA VAL A 423 -19.74 -1.47 -0.18
C VAL A 423 -19.97 -0.45 -1.29
N ALA A 424 -20.16 -0.89 -2.54
CA ALA A 424 -20.29 -0.02 -3.70
C ALA A 424 -21.36 -0.49 -4.70
N ASP A 425 -21.94 0.47 -5.42
CA ASP A 425 -22.83 0.24 -6.55
C ASP A 425 -22.02 0.10 -7.84
N HIS A 426 -22.04 -1.09 -8.45
CA HIS A 426 -21.30 -1.36 -9.70
C HIS A 426 -22.13 -1.05 -10.94
N LEU A 427 -21.67 -0.07 -11.72
CA LEU A 427 -22.12 0.21 -13.08
C LEU A 427 -21.25 -0.57 -14.07
N LEU A 428 -21.73 -1.74 -14.46
CA LEU A 428 -21.05 -2.60 -15.43
C LEU A 428 -21.17 -2.03 -16.84
N CYS A 429 -20.04 -1.97 -17.54
CA CYS A 429 -19.94 -1.55 -18.94
C CYS A 429 -19.25 -2.64 -19.77
N ARG A 430 -19.32 -2.55 -21.10
CA ARG A 430 -18.43 -3.37 -21.94
C ARG A 430 -17.03 -2.74 -21.96
N PRO A 431 -15.96 -3.54 -22.07
CA PRO A 431 -14.62 -2.99 -22.26
C PRO A 431 -14.58 -2.04 -23.47
N GLY A 432 -14.08 -0.82 -23.26
CA GLY A 432 -14.05 0.26 -24.25
C GLY A 432 -15.22 1.25 -24.18
N GLU A 433 -16.30 0.94 -23.45
CA GLU A 433 -17.47 1.81 -23.28
C GLU A 433 -17.40 2.64 -21.98
N GLU A 434 -16.29 2.58 -21.23
CA GLU A 434 -16.11 3.31 -19.96
C GLU A 434 -16.28 4.83 -20.16
N ALA A 435 -15.76 5.39 -21.24
CA ALA A 435 -15.88 6.82 -21.56
C ALA A 435 -17.34 7.26 -21.75
N ASP A 436 -18.16 6.44 -22.41
CA ASP A 436 -19.58 6.71 -22.63
C ASP A 436 -20.34 6.71 -21.30
N VAL A 437 -20.12 5.69 -20.47
CA VAL A 437 -20.77 5.60 -19.15
C VAL A 437 -20.39 6.78 -18.26
N LEU A 438 -19.11 7.17 -18.24
CA LEU A 438 -18.65 8.35 -17.50
C LEU A 438 -19.29 9.63 -18.02
N GLY A 439 -19.41 9.79 -19.34
CA GLY A 439 -20.10 10.94 -19.96
C GLY A 439 -21.56 11.04 -19.56
N ARG A 440 -22.27 9.90 -19.48
CA ARG A 440 -23.68 9.84 -19.06
C ARG A 440 -23.90 10.16 -17.58
N LEU A 441 -22.88 9.95 -16.74
CA LEU A 441 -22.91 10.38 -15.33
C LEU A 441 -22.67 11.88 -15.16
N GLY A 442 -22.13 12.56 -16.17
CA GLY A 442 -21.82 14.00 -16.15
C GLY A 442 -23.04 14.89 -16.35
N ALA A 443 -22.82 16.21 -16.29
CA ALA A 443 -23.89 17.22 -16.38
C ALA A 443 -24.65 17.20 -17.72
N GLY A 444 -23.99 16.73 -18.80
CA GLY A 444 -24.58 16.58 -20.14
C GLY A 444 -25.36 15.28 -20.37
N GLY A 445 -25.46 14.38 -19.38
CA GLY A 445 -26.26 13.16 -19.50
C GLY A 445 -27.75 13.48 -19.44
N GLU A 446 -28.44 13.39 -20.58
CA GLU A 446 -29.91 13.45 -20.63
C GLU A 446 -30.53 12.11 -20.20
N ASP A 447 -31.75 12.14 -19.66
CA ASP A 447 -32.56 10.94 -19.47
C ASP A 447 -32.91 10.33 -20.83
N ALA A 448 -32.02 9.51 -21.38
CA ALA A 448 -32.28 8.81 -22.62
C ALA A 448 -33.34 7.70 -22.39
N ASP A 449 -34.26 7.54 -23.35
CA ASP A 449 -35.20 6.41 -23.35
C ASP A 449 -34.41 5.08 -23.32
N GLY A 450 -34.60 4.30 -22.26
CA GLY A 450 -33.86 3.05 -22.02
C GLY A 450 -32.65 3.17 -21.09
N GLU A 451 -32.37 4.35 -20.53
CA GLU A 451 -31.37 4.51 -19.48
C GLU A 451 -31.71 3.68 -18.23
N GLY A 452 -30.76 2.84 -17.79
CA GLY A 452 -30.95 1.97 -16.64
C GLY A 452 -31.11 2.79 -15.35
N ALA A 453 -32.01 2.36 -14.46
CA ALA A 453 -32.29 3.06 -13.20
C ALA A 453 -31.02 3.33 -12.36
N ALA A 454 -30.04 2.42 -12.39
CA ALA A 454 -28.78 2.57 -11.68
C ALA A 454 -27.92 3.75 -12.17
N ILE A 455 -27.93 4.06 -13.48
CA ILE A 455 -27.20 5.21 -14.02
C ILE A 455 -27.86 6.51 -13.58
N ARG A 456 -29.20 6.58 -13.60
CA ARG A 456 -29.95 7.76 -13.12
C ARG A 456 -29.67 8.04 -11.64
N GLU A 457 -29.75 7.01 -10.80
CA GLU A 457 -29.48 7.12 -9.36
C GLU A 457 -28.04 7.58 -9.10
N ALA A 458 -27.05 6.95 -9.75
CA ALA A 458 -25.65 7.35 -9.62
C ALA A 458 -25.43 8.81 -10.06
N ARG A 459 -26.02 9.22 -11.19
CA ARG A 459 -25.94 10.60 -11.69
C ARG A 459 -26.54 11.60 -10.71
N GLU A 460 -27.68 11.30 -10.09
CA GLU A 460 -28.27 12.17 -9.07
C GLU A 460 -27.37 12.32 -7.84
N VAL A 461 -26.80 11.22 -7.34
CA VAL A 461 -25.87 11.25 -6.21
C VAL A 461 -24.63 12.09 -6.55
N ILE A 462 -24.04 11.89 -7.72
CA ILE A 462 -22.84 12.61 -8.17
C ILE A 462 -23.12 14.11 -8.34
N ARG A 463 -24.23 14.49 -8.99
CA ARG A 463 -24.58 15.91 -9.17
C ARG A 463 -24.81 16.66 -7.86
N ASN A 464 -25.29 15.97 -6.83
CA ASN A 464 -25.57 16.58 -5.52
C ASN A 464 -24.34 16.60 -4.59
N ALA A 465 -23.22 16.00 -4.98
CA ALA A 465 -22.07 15.79 -4.10
C ALA A 465 -21.19 17.06 -3.93
N GLY A 466 -21.05 17.91 -4.94
CA GLY A 466 -20.21 19.11 -4.84
C GLY A 466 -18.75 18.78 -4.50
N GLU A 467 -18.17 19.55 -3.58
CA GLU A 467 -16.79 19.36 -3.10
C GLU A 467 -16.55 18.04 -2.35
N ASP A 468 -17.62 17.35 -1.92
CA ASP A 468 -17.52 16.05 -1.25
C ASP A 468 -17.37 14.87 -2.24
N LEU A 469 -17.31 15.15 -3.55
CA LEU A 469 -17.05 14.17 -4.60
C LEU A 469 -15.55 13.96 -4.81
N VAL A 470 -15.13 12.70 -4.84
CA VAL A 470 -13.81 12.29 -5.33
C VAL A 470 -13.98 11.29 -6.49
N VAL A 471 -13.39 11.59 -7.64
CA VAL A 471 -13.33 10.70 -8.80
C VAL A 471 -11.92 10.14 -8.92
N LEU A 472 -11.81 8.82 -8.85
CA LEU A 472 -10.57 8.06 -8.94
C LEU A 472 -10.52 7.29 -10.27
N ALA A 473 -9.61 7.66 -11.15
CA ALA A 473 -9.36 6.97 -12.41
C ALA A 473 -8.19 5.99 -12.26
N GLY A 474 -8.45 4.70 -12.45
CA GLY A 474 -7.42 3.66 -12.42
C GLY A 474 -6.48 3.72 -13.64
N PRO A 475 -5.29 3.11 -13.56
CA PRO A 475 -4.31 3.14 -14.63
C PRO A 475 -4.83 2.52 -15.94
N ARG A 476 -5.68 1.49 -15.86
CA ARG A 476 -6.29 0.83 -17.04
C ARG A 476 -7.31 1.69 -17.76
N LEU A 477 -7.85 2.71 -17.10
CA LEU A 477 -8.76 3.65 -17.77
C LEU A 477 -8.04 4.42 -18.89
N ALA A 478 -6.70 4.55 -18.80
CA ALA A 478 -5.88 5.14 -19.84
C ALA A 478 -5.93 4.36 -21.15
N ASP A 479 -6.14 3.03 -21.13
CA ASP A 479 -6.24 2.20 -22.34
C ASP A 479 -7.48 2.52 -23.18
N VAL A 480 -8.45 3.26 -22.64
CA VAL A 480 -9.70 3.61 -23.30
C VAL A 480 -9.67 5.07 -23.76
N PRO A 481 -9.72 5.34 -25.09
CA PRO A 481 -9.65 6.69 -25.62
C PRO A 481 -10.70 7.62 -24.99
N GLY A 482 -10.25 8.75 -24.45
CA GLY A 482 -11.12 9.78 -23.87
C GLY A 482 -11.69 9.46 -22.47
N ALA A 483 -11.51 8.25 -21.94
CA ALA A 483 -12.12 7.86 -20.67
C ALA A 483 -11.54 8.62 -19.46
N VAL A 484 -10.22 8.84 -19.44
CA VAL A 484 -9.57 9.63 -18.37
C VAL A 484 -10.02 11.10 -18.43
N ALA A 485 -10.16 11.66 -19.63
CA ALA A 485 -10.69 13.01 -19.82
C ALA A 485 -12.16 13.10 -19.36
N ALA A 486 -12.99 12.10 -19.67
CA ALA A 486 -14.37 12.03 -19.21
C ALA A 486 -14.47 11.94 -17.68
N ALA A 487 -13.61 11.16 -17.03
CA ALA A 487 -13.56 11.09 -15.57
C ALA A 487 -13.12 12.42 -14.92
N ALA A 488 -12.15 13.12 -15.53
CA ALA A 488 -11.73 14.44 -15.07
C ALA A 488 -12.83 15.49 -15.26
N ALA A 489 -13.53 15.48 -16.40
CA ALA A 489 -14.66 16.35 -16.67
C ALA A 489 -15.82 16.09 -15.69
N LEU A 490 -16.13 14.83 -15.40
CA LEU A 490 -17.14 14.44 -14.41
C LEU A 490 -16.87 15.08 -13.04
N ALA A 491 -15.62 15.02 -12.57
CA ALA A 491 -15.24 15.65 -11.32
C ALA A 491 -15.40 17.18 -11.39
N ALA A 492 -14.89 17.81 -12.46
CA ALA A 492 -14.93 19.26 -12.62
C ALA A 492 -16.38 19.80 -12.70
N ASP A 493 -17.25 19.16 -13.49
CA ASP A 493 -18.65 19.55 -13.67
C ASP A 493 -19.45 19.47 -12.37
N ALA A 494 -19.14 18.49 -11.53
CA ALA A 494 -19.80 18.29 -10.23
C ALA A 494 -19.12 19.07 -9.09
N GLY A 495 -18.05 19.82 -9.36
CA GLY A 495 -17.29 20.57 -8.34
C GLY A 495 -16.45 19.70 -7.40
N GLY A 496 -16.18 18.45 -7.80
CA GLY A 496 -15.40 17.47 -7.04
C GLY A 496 -13.91 17.50 -7.36
N ARG A 497 -13.18 16.55 -6.77
CA ARG A 497 -11.74 16.36 -7.00
C ARG A 497 -11.48 15.15 -7.88
N PHE A 498 -10.43 15.24 -8.70
CA PHE A 498 -10.02 14.19 -9.61
C PHE A 498 -8.62 13.67 -9.28
N GLY A 499 -8.48 12.35 -9.18
CA GLY A 499 -7.21 11.67 -9.03
C GLY A 499 -7.04 10.58 -10.08
N PHE A 500 -6.08 10.74 -10.99
CA PHE A 500 -5.60 9.63 -11.80
C PHE A 500 -4.56 8.82 -11.01
N LEU A 501 -4.65 7.50 -11.06
CA LEU A 501 -3.88 6.58 -10.23
C LEU A 501 -2.82 5.87 -11.06
N CYS A 502 -1.63 5.71 -10.48
CA CYS A 502 -0.54 5.00 -11.12
C CYS A 502 -0.48 3.54 -10.68
N ARG A 503 0.28 2.70 -11.41
CA ARG A 503 0.33 1.26 -11.18
C ARG A 503 1.52 0.86 -10.32
N ARG A 504 2.72 1.33 -10.66
CA ARG A 504 3.99 0.93 -10.03
C ARG A 504 4.37 1.88 -8.91
N ALA A 505 5.24 1.41 -8.01
CA ALA A 505 5.57 2.08 -6.76
C ALA A 505 6.05 3.52 -6.90
N ASN A 506 6.70 3.85 -8.01
CA ASN A 506 7.23 5.18 -8.24
C ASN A 506 6.93 5.75 -9.64
N ASP A 507 5.85 5.31 -10.29
CA ASP A 507 5.39 5.93 -11.54
C ASP A 507 5.22 7.45 -11.39
N ARG A 508 4.66 7.88 -10.25
CA ARG A 508 4.45 9.30 -9.96
C ARG A 508 5.75 10.06 -9.77
N GLY A 509 6.74 9.45 -9.14
CA GLY A 509 8.10 9.98 -9.01
C GLY A 509 8.82 10.09 -10.35
N ALA A 510 8.69 9.07 -11.21
CA ALA A 510 9.23 9.08 -12.56
C ALA A 510 8.64 10.21 -13.42
N LEU A 511 7.32 10.42 -13.35
CA LEU A 511 6.64 11.53 -14.00
C LEU A 511 7.13 12.88 -13.48
N ARG A 512 7.22 13.03 -12.14
CA ARG A 512 7.77 14.22 -11.48
C ARG A 512 9.21 14.50 -11.85
N ALA A 513 10.02 13.47 -12.08
CA ALA A 513 11.40 13.57 -12.52
C ALA A 513 11.55 13.94 -14.02
N GLY A 514 10.45 14.05 -14.76
CA GLY A 514 10.46 14.36 -16.19
C GLY A 514 10.88 13.16 -17.05
N LEU A 515 10.67 11.93 -16.59
CA LEU A 515 10.96 10.72 -17.36
C LEU A 515 9.87 10.46 -18.42
N HIS A 516 9.57 11.49 -19.20
CA HIS A 516 8.40 11.56 -20.08
C HIS A 516 8.78 12.30 -21.36
N PRO A 517 8.26 11.93 -22.55
CA PRO A 517 8.72 12.49 -23.81
C PRO A 517 8.40 13.97 -24.02
N ALA A 518 7.35 14.48 -23.37
CA ALA A 518 6.89 15.88 -23.51
C ALA A 518 7.01 16.72 -22.23
N LEU A 519 7.43 16.12 -21.09
CA LEU A 519 7.48 16.81 -19.79
C LEU A 519 8.89 16.76 -19.21
N LEU A 520 9.34 17.91 -18.72
CA LEU A 520 10.53 18.14 -17.91
C LEU A 520 10.17 18.05 -16.41
N PRO A 521 11.17 18.00 -15.50
CA PRO A 521 10.91 17.86 -14.07
C PRO A 521 9.86 18.82 -13.52
N GLY A 522 8.98 18.30 -12.67
CA GLY A 522 7.87 19.04 -12.06
C GLY A 522 6.67 19.28 -12.99
N GLY A 523 6.51 18.50 -14.06
CA GLY A 523 5.37 18.63 -14.98
C GLY A 523 5.49 19.80 -15.95
N ARG A 524 6.70 20.29 -16.17
CA ARG A 524 6.98 21.42 -17.07
C ARG A 524 6.92 20.96 -18.52
N SER A 525 6.11 21.59 -19.38
CA SER A 525 6.07 21.23 -20.79
C SER A 525 7.38 21.57 -21.50
N ILE A 526 7.86 20.70 -22.38
CA ILE A 526 9.00 20.98 -23.28
C ILE A 526 8.69 22.15 -24.22
N LEU A 527 7.42 22.31 -24.60
CA LEU A 527 6.96 23.36 -25.50
C LEU A 527 6.85 24.74 -24.83
N ASP A 528 6.99 24.83 -23.50
CA ASP A 528 7.07 26.09 -22.79
C ASP A 528 8.54 26.54 -22.70
N ASP A 529 8.90 27.52 -23.52
CA ASP A 529 10.26 28.06 -23.59
C ASP A 529 10.78 28.56 -22.25
N ALA A 530 9.91 29.21 -21.43
CA ALA A 530 10.32 29.73 -20.14
C ALA A 530 10.62 28.59 -19.15
N ALA A 531 9.78 27.55 -19.16
CA ALA A 531 9.97 26.37 -18.33
C ALA A 531 11.22 25.57 -18.76
N ARG A 532 11.42 25.41 -20.07
CA ARG A 532 12.61 24.75 -20.65
C ARG A 532 13.89 25.49 -20.29
N SER A 533 13.94 26.81 -20.47
CA SER A 533 15.12 27.62 -20.11
C SER A 533 15.47 27.54 -18.63
N GLN A 534 14.49 27.44 -17.71
CA GLN A 534 14.79 27.24 -16.29
C GLN A 534 15.52 25.91 -16.03
N VAL A 535 15.12 24.84 -16.72
CA VAL A 535 15.77 23.52 -16.59
C VAL A 535 17.15 23.54 -17.25
N GLU A 536 17.30 24.17 -18.42
CA GLU A 536 18.59 24.36 -19.08
C GLU A 536 19.60 25.09 -18.19
N VAL A 537 19.16 26.16 -17.52
CA VAL A 537 19.98 26.89 -16.54
C VAL A 537 20.35 25.99 -15.37
N ALA A 538 19.41 25.21 -14.83
CA ALA A 538 19.67 24.32 -13.70
C ALA A 538 20.60 23.14 -14.08
N TRP A 539 20.54 22.67 -15.31
CA TRP A 539 21.34 21.54 -15.80
C TRP A 539 22.66 21.95 -16.45
N GLY A 540 22.80 23.21 -16.86
CA GLY A 540 23.98 23.73 -17.55
C GLY A 540 24.13 23.24 -18.99
N THR A 541 23.03 22.87 -19.65
CA THR A 541 23.01 22.33 -21.02
C THR A 541 21.75 22.75 -21.74
N LEU A 542 21.83 22.89 -23.07
CA LEU A 542 20.64 23.07 -23.91
C LEU A 542 19.87 21.75 -24.02
N LEU A 543 18.54 21.84 -24.12
CA LEU A 543 17.65 20.70 -24.24
C LEU A 543 17.04 20.62 -25.65
N PRO A 544 16.69 19.41 -26.12
CA PRO A 544 15.96 19.28 -27.37
C PRO A 544 14.59 19.96 -27.27
N GLU A 545 14.22 20.72 -28.30
CA GLU A 545 13.04 21.61 -28.28
C GLU A 545 11.72 20.89 -28.60
N ARG A 546 11.81 19.70 -29.20
CA ARG A 546 10.65 18.94 -29.65
C ARG A 546 10.36 17.80 -28.68
N PRO A 547 9.09 17.53 -28.35
CA PRO A 547 8.72 16.31 -27.65
C PRO A 547 9.28 15.08 -28.36
N GLY A 548 9.67 14.08 -27.57
CA GLY A 548 10.08 12.78 -28.09
C GLY A 548 8.90 11.87 -28.40
N ARG A 549 9.24 10.63 -28.74
CA ARG A 549 8.31 9.53 -28.93
C ARG A 549 7.93 8.92 -27.57
N ASP A 550 6.65 8.54 -27.39
CA ASP A 550 6.23 7.73 -26.26
C ASP A 550 6.69 6.27 -26.40
N THR A 551 6.48 5.45 -25.36
CA THR A 551 6.90 4.03 -25.36
C THR A 551 6.43 3.27 -26.62
N SER A 552 5.18 3.45 -27.05
CA SER A 552 4.64 2.76 -28.23
C SER A 552 5.38 3.19 -29.49
N ALA A 553 5.51 4.51 -29.69
CA ALA A 553 6.21 5.09 -30.83
C ALA A 553 7.72 4.77 -30.83
N ILE A 554 8.36 4.64 -29.65
CA ILE A 554 9.75 4.17 -29.53
C ILE A 554 9.85 2.73 -30.01
N LEU A 555 8.94 1.84 -29.60
CA LEU A 555 8.96 0.43 -30.02
C LEU A 555 8.66 0.29 -31.52
N GLU A 556 7.74 1.09 -32.08
CA GLU A 556 7.49 1.16 -33.52
C GLU A 556 8.72 1.63 -34.29
N ALA A 557 9.36 2.72 -33.86
CA ALA A 557 10.58 3.24 -34.44
C ALA A 557 11.73 2.21 -34.37
N ALA A 558 11.90 1.56 -33.23
CA ALA A 558 12.87 0.49 -33.03
C ALA A 558 12.62 -0.70 -33.97
N ALA A 559 11.36 -1.15 -34.10
CA ALA A 559 10.97 -2.19 -35.04
C ALA A 559 11.20 -1.77 -36.50
N ALA A 560 11.09 -0.48 -36.81
CA ALA A 560 11.38 0.10 -38.13
C ALA A 560 12.87 0.39 -38.38
N ARG A 561 13.77 0.05 -37.44
CA ARG A 561 15.22 0.35 -37.50
C ARG A 561 15.55 1.85 -37.51
N GLU A 562 14.70 2.63 -36.84
CA GLU A 562 14.90 4.05 -36.61
C GLU A 562 15.63 4.37 -35.30
N ILE A 563 15.90 3.35 -34.48
CA ILE A 563 16.66 3.43 -33.24
C ILE A 563 17.88 2.52 -33.35
N ASP A 564 19.05 3.06 -33.02
CA ASP A 564 20.34 2.36 -33.10
C ASP A 564 20.79 1.82 -31.73
N LEU A 565 20.41 2.52 -30.66
CA LEU A 565 20.75 2.19 -29.28
C LEU A 565 19.51 2.33 -28.38
N LEU A 566 19.13 1.24 -27.71
CA LEU A 566 17.98 1.21 -26.80
C LEU A 566 18.43 0.88 -25.37
N PHE A 567 18.14 1.78 -24.43
CA PHE A 567 18.31 1.52 -23.00
C PHE A 567 16.99 0.99 -22.42
N LEU A 568 17.09 -0.10 -21.66
CA LEU A 568 16.00 -0.75 -20.95
C LEU A 568 16.35 -0.72 -19.45
N VAL A 569 15.73 0.19 -18.69
CA VAL A 569 16.08 0.46 -17.30
C VAL A 569 14.97 0.00 -16.36
N GLY A 570 15.13 -1.19 -15.78
CA GLY A 570 14.15 -1.78 -14.85
C GLY A 570 12.77 -2.03 -15.49
N VAL A 571 12.73 -2.29 -16.80
CA VAL A 571 11.51 -2.55 -17.58
C VAL A 571 11.69 -3.79 -18.44
N ASP A 572 10.63 -4.59 -18.56
CA ASP A 572 10.58 -5.69 -19.51
C ASP A 572 9.49 -5.44 -20.55
N PRO A 573 9.80 -4.86 -21.73
CA PRO A 573 8.78 -4.57 -22.73
C PRO A 573 8.11 -5.81 -23.31
N LEU A 574 8.60 -7.04 -23.07
CA LEU A 574 7.92 -8.26 -23.52
C LEU A 574 6.68 -8.58 -22.67
N ASP A 575 6.75 -8.29 -21.35
CA ASP A 575 5.70 -8.59 -20.38
C ASP A 575 4.93 -7.34 -19.92
N ASP A 576 5.59 -6.18 -19.90
CA ASP A 576 5.01 -4.92 -19.44
C ASP A 576 4.19 -4.21 -20.53
N PHE A 577 4.42 -4.53 -21.82
CA PHE A 577 3.76 -3.87 -22.95
C PHE A 577 2.69 -4.77 -23.61
N PRO A 578 1.54 -4.23 -24.07
CA PRO A 578 0.44 -5.07 -24.57
C PRO A 578 0.78 -5.79 -25.88
N ASP A 579 1.51 -5.14 -26.79
CA ASP A 579 1.97 -5.75 -28.04
C ASP A 579 3.37 -6.34 -27.88
N GLY A 580 3.44 -7.51 -27.22
CA GLY A 580 4.69 -8.25 -27.05
C GLY A 580 5.33 -8.69 -28.37
N ALA A 581 4.55 -8.77 -29.47
CA ALA A 581 5.10 -9.08 -30.79
C ALA A 581 5.84 -7.87 -31.38
N LEU A 582 5.32 -6.65 -31.21
CA LEU A 582 6.04 -5.42 -31.54
C LEU A 582 7.29 -5.28 -30.68
N ALA A 583 7.19 -5.46 -29.37
CA ALA A 583 8.34 -5.39 -28.46
C ALA A 583 9.45 -6.37 -28.88
N ARG A 584 9.10 -7.61 -29.21
CA ARG A 584 10.06 -8.59 -29.74
C ARG A 584 10.74 -8.12 -31.03
N ARG A 585 9.97 -7.64 -32.01
CA ARG A 585 10.52 -7.12 -33.26
C ARG A 585 11.45 -5.92 -33.02
N ALA A 586 11.10 -5.04 -32.09
CA ALA A 586 11.95 -3.92 -31.70
C ALA A 586 13.29 -4.39 -31.12
N LEU A 587 13.26 -5.33 -30.17
CA LEU A 587 14.47 -5.90 -29.54
C LEU A 587 15.37 -6.65 -30.54
N GLU A 588 14.78 -7.30 -31.54
CA GLU A 588 15.53 -8.01 -32.60
C GLU A 588 16.16 -7.07 -33.63
N ASN A 589 15.53 -5.91 -33.89
CA ASN A 589 15.95 -4.98 -34.93
C ASN A 589 16.91 -3.89 -34.45
N VAL A 590 16.89 -3.53 -33.16
CA VAL A 590 17.83 -2.55 -32.62
C VAL A 590 19.24 -3.16 -32.55
N PRO A 591 20.27 -2.51 -33.14
CA PRO A 591 21.65 -3.00 -33.13
C PRO A 591 22.19 -3.22 -31.72
N HIS A 592 22.03 -2.24 -30.81
CA HIS A 592 22.60 -2.27 -29.47
C HIS A 592 21.55 -2.05 -28.38
N LYS A 593 21.49 -2.95 -27.41
CA LYS A 593 20.56 -2.90 -26.27
C LYS A 593 21.34 -2.93 -24.96
N VAL A 594 21.08 -1.94 -24.10
CA VAL A 594 21.67 -1.85 -22.76
C VAL A 594 20.57 -2.11 -21.74
N VAL A 595 20.70 -3.21 -20.98
CA VAL A 595 19.75 -3.56 -19.92
C VAL A 595 20.34 -3.17 -18.57
N ILE A 596 19.58 -2.44 -17.75
CA ILE A 596 19.95 -2.10 -16.38
C ILE A 596 18.88 -2.71 -15.47
N ASP A 597 19.25 -3.75 -14.72
CA ASP A 597 18.29 -4.51 -13.91
C ASP A 597 18.98 -5.17 -12.70
N ILE A 598 18.18 -5.63 -11.74
CA ILE A 598 18.63 -6.32 -10.52
C ILE A 598 18.90 -7.82 -10.78
N SER A 599 18.30 -8.40 -11.82
CA SER A 599 18.38 -9.84 -12.10
C SER A 599 18.50 -10.16 -13.58
N SER A 600 19.06 -11.33 -13.90
CA SER A 600 19.10 -11.87 -15.24
C SER A 600 17.69 -12.30 -15.68
N GLY A 601 16.98 -11.36 -16.31
CA GLY A 601 15.61 -11.55 -16.79
C GLY A 601 15.52 -12.09 -18.23
N PRO A 602 14.29 -12.19 -18.76
CA PRO A 602 14.02 -12.62 -20.15
C PRO A 602 14.79 -11.82 -21.21
N LEU A 603 15.12 -10.56 -20.91
CA LEU A 603 15.89 -9.68 -21.78
C LEU A 603 17.36 -10.09 -21.98
N ALA A 604 17.89 -11.02 -21.18
CA ALA A 604 19.27 -11.46 -21.29
C ALA A 604 19.62 -12.07 -22.66
N ILE A 605 18.66 -12.60 -23.41
CA ILE A 605 18.92 -13.10 -24.76
C ILE A 605 19.06 -11.99 -25.81
N TYR A 606 18.51 -10.81 -25.53
CA TYR A 606 18.54 -9.66 -26.43
C TYR A 606 19.68 -8.69 -26.09
N ALA A 607 19.99 -8.50 -24.81
CA ALA A 607 20.93 -7.48 -24.33
C ALA A 607 22.34 -7.61 -24.93
N ASP A 608 22.95 -6.50 -25.32
CA ASP A 608 24.37 -6.45 -25.71
C ASP A 608 25.27 -6.03 -24.54
N ALA A 609 24.74 -5.22 -23.62
CA ALA A 609 25.33 -4.96 -22.32
C ALA A 609 24.26 -5.08 -21.22
N VAL A 610 24.64 -5.63 -20.07
CA VAL A 610 23.81 -5.70 -18.87
C VAL A 610 24.56 -5.04 -17.72
N LEU A 611 23.96 -4.07 -17.06
CA LEU A 611 24.51 -3.39 -15.89
C LEU A 611 23.72 -3.79 -14.64
N PRO A 612 24.37 -4.26 -13.56
CA PRO A 612 23.68 -4.61 -12.33
C PRO A 612 23.16 -3.34 -11.63
N ALA A 613 21.87 -3.33 -11.30
CA ALA A 613 21.25 -2.31 -10.46
C ALA A 613 21.15 -2.77 -9.00
N ALA A 614 21.20 -1.83 -8.06
CA ALA A 614 20.88 -2.11 -6.67
C ALA A 614 19.35 -2.24 -6.47
N PRO A 615 18.85 -3.21 -5.69
CA PRO A 615 17.46 -3.27 -5.27
C PRO A 615 17.13 -2.15 -4.26
N TYR A 616 15.84 -1.94 -3.99
CA TYR A 616 15.38 -0.89 -3.07
C TYR A 616 15.95 -1.01 -1.64
N LEU A 617 16.27 -2.23 -1.19
CA LEU A 617 16.87 -2.49 0.14
C LEU A 617 18.32 -1.99 0.27
N GLU A 618 18.98 -1.67 -0.84
CA GLU A 618 20.39 -1.29 -0.89
C GLU A 618 20.59 0.14 -1.38
N LYS A 619 19.49 0.90 -1.53
CA LYS A 619 19.48 2.26 -2.02
C LYS A 619 18.98 3.22 -0.95
N ASP A 620 19.50 4.44 -0.96
CA ASP A 620 18.92 5.59 -0.28
C ASP A 620 18.32 6.51 -1.36
N GLY A 621 17.20 7.14 -1.06
CA GLY A 621 16.46 7.94 -2.03
C GLY A 621 14.98 8.02 -1.67
N HIS A 622 14.15 8.33 -2.66
CA HIS A 622 12.72 8.51 -2.44
C HIS A 622 11.87 7.72 -3.42
N TYR A 623 10.72 7.25 -2.93
CA TYR A 623 9.57 6.90 -3.75
C TYR A 623 8.43 7.87 -3.48
N THR A 624 7.83 8.35 -4.56
CA THR A 624 6.60 9.11 -4.60
C THR A 624 5.42 8.20 -4.97
N ASP A 625 4.46 8.10 -4.05
CA ASP A 625 3.25 7.28 -4.22
C ASP A 625 2.21 7.92 -5.18
N TRP A 626 1.07 7.26 -5.37
CA TRP A 626 0.02 7.73 -6.31
C TRP A 626 -0.55 9.11 -5.96
N GLU A 627 -0.60 9.48 -4.67
CA GLU A 627 -1.12 10.79 -4.24
C GLU A 627 -0.09 11.90 -4.44
N GLY A 628 1.18 11.55 -4.72
CA GLY A 628 2.28 12.49 -4.91
C GLY A 628 3.13 12.70 -3.65
N ARG A 629 2.97 11.86 -2.61
CA ARG A 629 3.77 11.93 -1.39
C ARG A 629 5.11 11.25 -1.60
N SER A 630 6.16 12.07 -1.57
CA SER A 630 7.55 11.58 -1.57
C SER A 630 7.92 11.06 -0.18
N GLN A 631 8.41 9.82 -0.12
CA GLN A 631 8.76 9.11 1.08
C GLN A 631 10.16 8.52 0.94
N ARG A 632 10.96 8.61 2.00
CA ARG A 632 12.34 8.13 2.01
C ARG A 632 12.40 6.60 2.11
N LEU A 633 13.24 6.00 1.27
CA LEU A 633 13.58 4.57 1.26
C LEU A 633 14.49 4.18 2.42
#